data_AF-A0A1L8ZCS2-F1
#
_entry.id   AF-A0A1L8ZCS2-F1
#
_cell.length_a   1.000
_cell.length_b   1.000
_cell.length_c   1.000
_cell.angle_alpha   90.00
_cell.angle_beta   90.00
_cell.angle_gamma   90.00
#
_symmetry.space_group_name_H-M   'P 1'
#
loop_
_entity.id
_entity.type
_entity.pdbx_description
1 polymer ?
#
loop_
_entity_poly.entity_id
_entity_poly.type
_entity_poly.pdbx_seq_one_letter_code
_entity_poly.pdbx_strand_id
1 'polypeptide(L)'
;KKINLPDGGYNIFVSTFDRIKFVKVVLNDKFPIIEIDYLKQIPVRKDDVQSKAVYSSILLRTKEIFAHRKMPEIQLNMVNIEDKGKLCDIVASTISSSKNDHQIVLETLNVKDRLKKVLELIYEELNLIEIQNKIAKGIQERLEKQQKEFFLKEQLKAIKAELGIGDKKNSDLEKLKTKLKALELKGEPLEVVEKELEKFSLLETSSAEYIVVRNYLELITELPWRDLKK
;
A
#
# COMPACT_ATOMS: atom_id res chain seq x y z
N LYS A 1 36.79 -1.56 14.56
CA LYS A 1 36.95 -0.20 15.14
C LYS A 1 35.87 0.00 16.20
N LYS A 2 36.15 0.57 17.38
CA LYS A 2 35.17 0.79 18.45
C LYS A 2 34.82 2.28 18.56
N ILE A 3 33.54 2.62 18.63
CA ILE A 3 33.05 3.97 18.91
C ILE A 3 32.19 3.89 20.17
N ASN A 4 32.45 4.77 21.13
CA ASN A 4 31.63 4.88 22.35
C ASN A 4 30.48 5.84 22.06
N LEU A 5 29.26 5.45 22.41
CA LEU A 5 28.09 6.32 22.32
C LEU A 5 27.94 7.17 23.59
N PRO A 6 27.25 8.33 23.52
CA PRO A 6 26.97 9.19 24.67
C PRO A 6 26.24 8.46 25.81
N ASP A 7 25.42 7.46 25.48
CA ASP A 7 24.57 6.72 26.43
C ASP A 7 25.32 5.57 27.15
N GLY A 8 26.65 5.47 26.98
CA GLY A 8 27.46 4.38 27.56
C GLY A 8 27.49 3.08 26.73
N GLY A 9 26.80 3.03 25.59
CA GLY A 9 26.85 1.93 24.64
C GLY A 9 28.13 1.90 23.79
N TYR A 10 28.41 0.76 23.14
CA TYR A 10 29.55 0.59 22.25
C TYR A 10 29.10 0.14 20.85
N ASN A 11 29.53 0.88 19.82
CA ASN A 11 29.45 0.43 18.43
C ASN A 11 30.78 -0.20 18.01
N ILE A 12 30.72 -1.47 17.62
CA ILE A 12 31.88 -2.23 17.15
C ILE A 12 31.71 -2.50 15.67
N PHE A 13 32.62 -1.95 14.87
CA PHE A 13 32.74 -2.28 13.45
C PHE A 13 33.58 -3.54 13.30
N VAL A 14 32.96 -4.58 12.74
CA VAL A 14 33.57 -5.87 12.42
C VAL A 14 33.76 -5.96 10.91
N SER A 15 34.95 -6.38 10.49
CA SER A 15 35.24 -6.70 9.09
C SER A 15 35.54 -8.18 9.01
N THR A 16 34.90 -8.87 8.07
CA THR A 16 35.06 -10.30 7.85
C THR A 16 36.11 -10.54 6.77
N PHE A 17 36.96 -11.56 6.94
CA PHE A 17 38.03 -11.90 6.00
C PHE A 17 37.75 -13.23 5.31
N ASP A 18 37.64 -14.30 6.10
CA ASP A 18 37.51 -15.66 5.59
C ASP A 18 36.35 -16.40 6.22
N ARG A 19 35.92 -17.45 5.53
CA ARG A 19 34.93 -18.41 6.04
C ARG A 19 35.61 -19.34 7.02
N ILE A 20 34.91 -19.62 8.11
CA ILE A 20 35.39 -20.50 9.16
C ILE A 20 34.36 -21.58 9.44
N LYS A 21 34.83 -22.77 9.77
CA LYS A 21 34.01 -23.83 10.33
C LYS A 21 34.25 -23.87 11.83
N PHE A 22 33.16 -23.87 12.60
CA PHE A 22 33.23 -24.13 14.03
C PHE A 22 33.63 -25.59 14.28
N VAL A 23 34.63 -25.81 15.13
CA VAL A 23 35.10 -27.15 15.50
C VAL A 23 34.60 -27.51 16.90
N LYS A 24 35.07 -26.80 17.94
CA LYS A 24 34.66 -27.03 19.33
C LYS A 24 34.97 -25.83 20.23
N VAL A 25 34.38 -25.81 21.41
CA VAL A 25 34.75 -24.88 22.49
C VAL A 25 35.91 -25.47 23.29
N VAL A 26 36.96 -24.69 23.52
CA VAL A 26 38.20 -25.12 24.20
C VAL A 26 38.21 -24.70 25.68
N LEU A 27 37.68 -23.51 25.99
CA LEU A 27 37.64 -22.97 27.36
C LEU A 27 36.37 -22.15 27.58
N ASN A 28 35.76 -22.26 28.75
CA ASN A 28 34.50 -21.58 29.04
C ASN A 28 34.41 -21.09 30.50
N ASP A 29 35.11 -19.99 30.82
CA ASP A 29 35.01 -19.36 32.14
C ASP A 29 34.17 -18.05 32.12
N LYS A 30 34.38 -17.16 31.15
CA LYS A 30 33.55 -15.94 30.93
C LYS A 30 33.44 -15.51 29.45
N PHE A 31 34.41 -15.90 28.64
CA PHE A 31 34.42 -15.69 27.19
C PHE A 31 34.70 -17.03 26.50
N PRO A 32 33.84 -17.48 25.58
CA PRO A 32 34.06 -18.75 24.90
C PRO A 32 35.26 -18.63 23.97
N ILE A 33 36.29 -19.44 24.21
CA ILE A 33 37.39 -19.64 23.25
C ILE A 33 37.03 -20.84 22.38
N ILE A 34 37.00 -20.62 21.07
CA ILE A 34 36.59 -21.63 20.09
C ILE A 34 37.76 -22.02 19.19
N GLU A 35 37.83 -23.30 18.87
CA GLU A 35 38.67 -23.82 17.80
C GLU A 35 37.92 -23.72 16.47
N ILE A 36 38.62 -23.22 15.46
CA ILE A 36 38.06 -22.91 14.15
C ILE A 36 38.95 -23.49 13.05
N ASP A 37 38.32 -23.95 11.96
CA ASP A 37 39.01 -24.30 10.73
C ASP A 37 38.77 -23.22 9.67
N TYR A 38 39.84 -22.72 9.05
CA TYR A 38 39.72 -21.80 7.93
C TYR A 38 39.33 -22.56 6.66
N LEU A 39 38.19 -22.18 6.08
CA LEU A 39 37.66 -22.79 4.87
C LEU A 39 38.14 -22.00 3.65
N LYS A 40 38.88 -22.67 2.75
CA LYS A 40 39.26 -22.10 1.47
C LYS A 40 38.09 -22.18 0.49
N GLN A 41 37.82 -21.07 -0.18
CA GLN A 41 36.84 -21.01 -1.25
C GLN A 41 37.37 -21.73 -2.49
N ILE A 42 36.50 -22.37 -3.25
CA ILE A 42 36.85 -22.99 -4.54
C ILE A 42 36.62 -21.92 -5.62
N PRO A 43 37.68 -21.36 -6.21
CA PRO A 43 37.55 -20.26 -7.15
C PRO A 43 36.96 -20.73 -8.48
N VAL A 44 36.28 -19.81 -9.17
CA VAL A 44 35.83 -20.01 -10.54
C VAL A 44 37.01 -19.87 -11.50
N ARG A 45 37.09 -20.75 -12.50
CA ARG A 45 38.08 -20.63 -13.58
C ARG A 45 37.92 -19.30 -14.33
N LYS A 46 39.02 -18.62 -14.65
CA LYS A 46 38.99 -17.28 -15.28
C LYS A 46 38.35 -17.27 -16.67
N ASP A 47 38.36 -18.39 -17.36
CA ASP A 47 37.82 -18.64 -18.69
C ASP A 47 36.36 -19.17 -18.69
N ASP A 48 35.75 -19.41 -17.52
CA ASP A 48 34.36 -19.89 -17.45
C ASP A 48 33.37 -18.79 -17.88
N VAL A 49 32.94 -18.87 -19.14
CA VAL A 49 32.00 -17.93 -19.78
C VAL A 49 30.66 -17.89 -19.05
N GLN A 50 30.15 -19.04 -18.59
CA GLN A 50 28.86 -19.09 -17.90
C GLN A 50 28.92 -18.30 -16.58
N SER A 51 29.96 -18.51 -15.79
CA SER A 51 30.13 -17.78 -14.53
C SER A 51 30.38 -16.29 -14.74
N LYS A 52 30.94 -15.86 -15.88
CA LYS A 52 31.03 -14.44 -16.25
C LYS A 52 29.65 -13.87 -16.59
N ALA A 53 28.84 -14.59 -17.37
CA ALA A 53 27.49 -14.16 -17.71
C ALA A 53 26.60 -14.01 -16.47
N VAL A 54 26.65 -14.99 -15.55
CA VAL A 54 25.93 -14.94 -14.27
C VAL A 54 26.38 -13.75 -13.43
N TYR A 55 27.69 -13.52 -13.32
CA TYR A 55 28.25 -12.37 -12.62
C TYR A 55 27.73 -11.04 -13.18
N SER A 56 27.75 -10.85 -14.51
CA SER A 56 27.22 -9.65 -15.14
C SER A 56 25.72 -9.47 -14.89
N SER A 57 24.96 -10.57 -14.90
CA SER A 57 23.53 -10.56 -14.57
C SER A 57 23.29 -10.10 -13.14
N ILE A 58 24.04 -10.63 -12.17
CA ILE A 58 23.96 -10.21 -10.76
C ILE A 58 24.23 -8.72 -10.62
N LEU A 59 25.29 -8.19 -11.25
CA LEU A 59 25.59 -6.76 -11.20
C LEU A 59 24.46 -5.90 -11.76
N LEU A 60 23.89 -6.28 -12.92
CA LEU A 60 22.81 -5.53 -13.54
C LEU A 60 21.54 -5.54 -12.67
N ARG A 61 21.12 -6.73 -12.23
CA ARG A 61 19.90 -6.92 -11.44
C ARG A 61 20.00 -6.31 -10.04
N THR A 62 21.17 -6.39 -9.41
CA THR A 62 21.39 -5.74 -8.10
C THR A 62 21.29 -4.22 -8.22
N LYS A 63 21.71 -3.64 -9.36
CA LYS A 63 21.52 -2.21 -9.61
C LYS A 63 20.05 -1.82 -9.67
N GLU A 64 19.19 -2.65 -10.26
CA GLU A 64 17.73 -2.44 -10.29
C GLU A 64 17.16 -2.40 -8.86
N ILE A 65 17.55 -3.35 -8.00
CA ILE A 65 17.15 -3.39 -6.58
C ILE A 65 17.59 -2.12 -5.84
N PHE A 66 18.85 -1.70 -5.98
CA PHE A 66 19.37 -0.52 -5.27
C PHE A 66 18.77 0.79 -5.75
N ALA A 67 18.41 0.90 -7.03
CA ALA A 67 17.66 2.03 -7.55
C ALA A 67 16.28 2.13 -6.87
N HIS A 68 15.59 1.01 -6.70
CA HIS A 68 14.31 0.98 -5.97
C HIS A 68 14.47 1.34 -4.49
N ARG A 69 15.52 0.87 -3.82
CA ARG A 69 15.79 1.13 -2.39
C ARG A 69 16.44 2.49 -2.10
N LYS A 70 16.78 3.28 -3.14
CA LYS A 70 17.50 4.57 -3.01
C LYS A 70 18.82 4.46 -2.24
N MET A 71 19.62 3.43 -2.54
CA MET A 71 20.93 3.18 -1.91
C MET A 71 22.10 3.34 -2.90
N PRO A 72 22.42 4.56 -3.37
CA PRO A 72 23.41 4.78 -4.43
C PRO A 72 24.87 4.51 -3.98
N GLU A 73 25.18 4.71 -2.70
CA GLU A 73 26.55 4.55 -2.17
C GLU A 73 27.06 3.10 -2.29
N ILE A 74 26.19 2.13 -1.99
CA ILE A 74 26.52 0.70 -2.09
C ILE A 74 26.71 0.29 -3.55
N GLN A 75 25.94 0.91 -4.46
CA GLN A 75 25.96 0.63 -5.88
C GLN A 75 27.30 1.00 -6.54
N LEU A 76 27.92 2.10 -6.10
CA LEU A 76 29.25 2.54 -6.57
C LEU A 76 30.36 1.60 -6.09
N ASN A 77 30.27 1.11 -4.85
CA ASN A 77 31.27 0.22 -4.29
C ASN A 77 31.30 -1.16 -4.95
N MET A 78 30.20 -1.60 -5.57
CA MET A 78 30.13 -2.90 -6.26
C MET A 78 30.89 -2.94 -7.60
N VAL A 79 31.04 -1.81 -8.30
CA VAL A 79 31.67 -1.78 -9.63
C VAL A 79 33.17 -2.13 -9.56
N ASN A 80 33.80 -1.88 -8.41
CA ASN A 80 35.24 -2.09 -8.21
C ASN A 80 35.60 -3.48 -7.68
N ILE A 81 34.63 -4.39 -7.52
CA ILE A 81 34.88 -5.73 -6.95
C ILE A 81 35.21 -6.70 -8.08
N GLU A 82 36.47 -7.11 -8.21
CA GLU A 82 36.87 -8.13 -9.20
C GLU A 82 36.60 -9.57 -8.71
N ASP A 83 36.58 -9.77 -7.39
CA ASP A 83 36.36 -11.07 -6.77
C ASP A 83 34.87 -11.44 -6.77
N LYS A 84 34.50 -12.38 -7.64
CA LYS A 84 33.14 -12.90 -7.78
C LYS A 84 32.57 -13.43 -6.46
N GLY A 85 33.42 -14.02 -5.61
CA GLY A 85 32.99 -14.55 -4.32
C GLY A 85 32.63 -13.43 -3.34
N LYS A 86 33.46 -12.39 -3.26
CA LYS A 86 33.17 -11.23 -2.43
C LYS A 86 31.93 -10.48 -2.89
N LEU A 87 31.72 -10.37 -4.21
CA LEU A 87 30.49 -9.77 -4.73
C LEU A 87 29.25 -10.53 -4.23
N CYS A 88 29.24 -11.86 -4.33
CA CYS A 88 28.14 -12.68 -3.81
C CYS A 88 27.85 -12.39 -2.33
N ASP A 89 28.90 -12.26 -1.51
CA ASP A 89 28.75 -12.05 -0.06
C ASP A 89 28.16 -10.67 0.25
N ILE A 90 28.62 -9.63 -0.46
CA ILE A 90 28.11 -8.27 -0.31
C ILE A 90 26.65 -8.18 -0.79
N VAL A 91 26.36 -8.75 -1.97
CA VAL A 91 24.99 -8.78 -2.50
C VAL A 91 24.04 -9.51 -1.55
N ALA A 92 24.42 -10.70 -1.07
CA ALA A 92 23.63 -11.48 -0.13
C ALA A 92 23.38 -10.73 1.19
N SER A 93 24.38 -9.99 1.69
CA SER A 93 24.23 -9.16 2.90
C SER A 93 23.29 -7.97 2.72
N THR A 94 23.04 -7.53 1.49
CA THR A 94 22.19 -6.37 1.19
C THR A 94 20.75 -6.76 0.85
N ILE A 95 20.54 -7.95 0.30
CA ILE A 95 19.22 -8.48 -0.04
C ILE A 95 18.49 -8.91 1.24
N SER A 96 17.19 -8.63 1.29
CA SER A 96 16.33 -8.98 2.42
C SER A 96 15.80 -10.41 2.29
N SER A 97 16.69 -11.40 2.34
CA SER A 97 16.33 -12.82 2.35
C SER A 97 16.28 -13.41 3.77
N SER A 98 15.87 -14.67 3.89
CA SER A 98 15.80 -15.33 5.20
C SER A 98 17.20 -15.61 5.76
N LYS A 99 17.30 -15.75 7.09
CA LYS A 99 18.56 -16.13 7.76
C LYS A 99 19.10 -17.47 7.25
N ASN A 100 18.20 -18.39 6.90
CA ASN A 100 18.58 -19.70 6.35
C ASN A 100 19.24 -19.53 4.98
N ASP A 101 18.72 -18.65 4.12
CA ASP A 101 19.30 -18.40 2.79
C ASP A 101 20.68 -17.76 2.90
N HIS A 102 20.85 -16.80 3.82
CA HIS A 102 22.16 -16.23 4.11
C HIS A 102 23.16 -17.29 4.58
N GLN A 103 22.73 -18.21 5.44
CA GLN A 103 23.56 -19.31 5.90
C GLN A 103 23.93 -20.27 4.74
N ILE A 104 22.97 -20.61 3.88
CA ILE A 104 23.21 -21.46 2.71
C ILE A 104 24.24 -20.81 1.77
N VAL A 105 24.17 -19.49 1.55
CA VAL A 105 25.16 -18.75 0.75
C VAL A 105 26.53 -18.76 1.44
N LEU A 106 26.58 -18.59 2.76
CA LEU A 106 27.81 -18.61 3.55
C LEU A 106 28.52 -19.98 3.47
N GLU A 107 27.77 -21.07 3.60
CA GLU A 107 28.27 -22.45 3.57
C GLU A 107 28.70 -22.92 2.17
N THR A 108 28.26 -22.22 1.11
CA THR A 108 28.60 -22.59 -0.27
C THR A 108 30.01 -22.13 -0.63
N LEU A 109 30.99 -23.02 -0.44
CA LEU A 109 32.41 -22.77 -0.74
C LEU A 109 32.73 -22.64 -2.23
N ASN A 110 31.94 -23.30 -3.10
CA ASN A 110 32.08 -23.19 -4.54
C ASN A 110 31.50 -21.87 -5.04
N VAL A 111 32.37 -20.99 -5.54
CA VAL A 111 31.96 -19.67 -6.04
C VAL A 111 30.95 -19.80 -7.20
N LYS A 112 31.06 -20.82 -8.05
CA LYS A 112 30.12 -21.03 -9.17
C LYS A 112 28.71 -21.34 -8.69
N ASP A 113 28.58 -22.21 -7.70
CA ASP A 113 27.29 -22.59 -7.16
C ASP A 113 26.68 -21.45 -6.34
N ARG A 114 27.52 -20.72 -5.62
CA ARG A 114 27.10 -19.53 -4.87
C ARG A 114 26.58 -18.42 -5.79
N LEU A 115 27.21 -18.20 -6.94
CA LEU A 115 26.70 -17.26 -7.95
C LEU A 115 25.27 -17.59 -8.39
N LYS A 116 24.96 -18.88 -8.61
CA LYS A 116 23.60 -19.31 -8.98
C LYS A 116 22.60 -19.05 -7.86
N LYS A 117 22.93 -19.45 -6.62
CA LYS A 117 22.07 -19.23 -5.45
C LYS A 117 21.79 -17.76 -5.20
N VAL A 118 22.81 -16.91 -5.28
CA VAL A 118 22.63 -15.46 -5.11
C VAL A 118 21.77 -14.88 -6.24
N LEU A 119 21.93 -15.37 -7.48
CA LEU A 119 21.07 -14.94 -8.58
C LEU A 119 19.61 -15.33 -8.35
N GLU A 120 19.32 -16.52 -7.82
CA GLU A 120 17.97 -16.94 -7.45
C GLU A 120 17.36 -15.99 -6.41
N LEU A 121 18.08 -15.67 -5.34
CA LEU A 121 17.63 -14.73 -4.31
C LEU A 121 17.35 -13.32 -4.87
N ILE A 122 18.17 -12.86 -5.82
CA ILE A 122 17.94 -11.59 -6.52
C ILE A 122 16.62 -11.60 -7.30
N TYR A 123 16.31 -12.70 -7.98
CA TYR A 123 15.06 -12.81 -8.75
C TYR A 123 13.84 -12.82 -7.84
N GLU A 124 13.91 -13.52 -6.71
CA GLU A 124 12.84 -13.51 -5.70
C GLU A 124 12.60 -12.10 -5.16
N GLU A 125 13.66 -11.37 -4.81
CA GLU A 125 13.59 -9.99 -4.34
C GLU A 125 12.99 -9.05 -5.41
N LEU A 126 13.43 -9.17 -6.67
CA LEU A 126 12.88 -8.36 -7.77
C LEU A 126 11.39 -8.63 -8.00
N ASN A 127 10.95 -9.88 -7.91
CA ASN A 127 9.54 -10.24 -8.03
C ASN A 127 8.71 -9.62 -6.89
N LEU A 128 9.24 -9.64 -5.66
CA LEU A 128 8.62 -8.98 -4.52
C LEU A 128 8.47 -7.47 -4.77
N ILE A 129 9.52 -6.81 -5.26
CA ILE A 129 9.51 -5.38 -5.62
C ILE A 129 8.46 -5.10 -6.72
N GLU A 130 8.36 -5.94 -7.73
CA GLU A 130 7.37 -5.80 -8.80
C GLU A 130 5.92 -5.87 -8.25
N ILE A 131 5.64 -6.84 -7.38
CA ILE A 131 4.35 -6.97 -6.72
C ILE A 131 4.05 -5.73 -5.87
N GLN A 132 5.02 -5.24 -5.09
CA GLN A 132 4.87 -4.01 -4.29
C GLN A 132 4.54 -2.80 -5.17
N ASN A 133 5.23 -2.63 -6.29
CA ASN A 133 4.98 -1.54 -7.24
C ASN A 133 3.56 -1.64 -7.85
N LYS A 134 3.12 -2.86 -8.19
CA LYS A 134 1.77 -3.09 -8.71
C LYS A 134 0.69 -2.73 -7.69
N ILE A 135 0.89 -3.08 -6.42
CA ILE A 135 -0.02 -2.72 -5.32
C ILE A 135 -0.04 -1.21 -5.13
N ALA A 136 1.12 -0.56 -5.07
CA ALA A 136 1.23 0.88 -4.89
C ALA A 136 0.51 1.65 -6.02
N LYS A 137 0.72 1.21 -7.28
CA LYS A 137 0.04 1.79 -8.44
C LYS A 137 -1.48 1.62 -8.36
N GLY A 138 -1.97 0.44 -7.99
CA GLY A 138 -3.40 0.18 -7.83
C GLY A 138 -4.06 1.05 -6.75
N ILE A 139 -3.35 1.31 -5.64
CA ILE A 139 -3.81 2.23 -4.59
C ILE A 139 -3.86 3.67 -5.12
N GLN A 140 -2.82 4.10 -5.83
CA GLN A 140 -2.75 5.44 -6.40
C GLN A 140 -3.88 5.69 -7.41
N GLU A 141 -4.13 4.77 -8.35
CA GLU A 141 -5.22 4.87 -9.31
C GLU A 141 -6.59 4.96 -8.62
N ARG A 142 -6.79 4.24 -7.51
CA ARG A 142 -8.02 4.31 -6.72
C ARG A 142 -8.20 5.67 -6.06
N LEU A 143 -7.12 6.22 -5.50
CA LEU A 143 -7.12 7.53 -4.86
C LEU A 143 -7.38 8.65 -5.88
N GLU A 144 -6.76 8.60 -7.05
CA GLU A 144 -6.96 9.55 -8.14
C GLU A 144 -8.41 9.54 -8.62
N LYS A 145 -9.03 8.36 -8.77
CA LYS A 145 -10.46 8.24 -9.11
C LYS A 145 -11.36 8.86 -8.03
N GLN A 146 -11.11 8.57 -6.76
CA GLN A 146 -11.89 9.12 -5.65
C GLN A 146 -11.76 10.65 -5.56
N GLN A 147 -10.54 11.18 -5.72
CA GLN A 147 -10.31 12.63 -5.74
C GLN A 147 -11.04 13.29 -6.91
N LYS A 148 -10.98 12.69 -8.11
CA LYS A 148 -11.69 13.19 -9.29
C LYS A 148 -13.20 13.19 -9.09
N GLU A 149 -13.77 12.12 -8.56
CA GLU A 149 -15.21 12.04 -8.26
C GLU A 149 -15.63 13.07 -7.21
N PHE A 150 -14.85 13.23 -6.14
CA PHE A 150 -15.11 14.24 -5.12
C PHE A 150 -15.11 15.65 -5.72
N PHE A 151 -14.10 15.97 -6.52
CA PHE A 151 -14.00 17.28 -7.15
C PHE A 151 -15.15 17.56 -8.12
N LEU A 152 -15.53 16.57 -8.95
CA LEU A 152 -16.68 16.68 -9.84
C LEU A 152 -18.00 16.87 -9.08
N LYS A 153 -18.18 16.21 -7.93
CA LYS A 153 -19.37 16.40 -7.08
C LYS A 153 -19.44 17.80 -6.50
N GLU A 154 -18.33 18.34 -6.01
CA GLU A 154 -18.26 19.72 -5.51
C GLU A 154 -18.51 20.73 -6.64
N GLN A 155 -17.95 20.52 -7.83
CA GLN A 155 -18.24 21.37 -9.00
C GLN A 155 -19.72 21.34 -9.37
N LEU A 156 -20.35 20.16 -9.40
CA LEU A 156 -21.79 20.05 -9.67
C LEU A 156 -22.63 20.75 -8.60
N LYS A 157 -22.20 20.71 -7.33
CA LYS A 157 -22.87 21.40 -6.23
C LYS A 157 -22.77 22.92 -6.39
N ALA A 158 -21.59 23.43 -6.76
CA ALA A 158 -21.38 24.85 -7.04
C ALA A 158 -22.22 25.32 -8.25
N ILE A 159 -22.22 24.58 -9.36
CA ILE A 159 -23.05 24.89 -10.55
C ILE A 159 -24.53 24.91 -10.20
N LYS A 160 -25.03 23.95 -9.42
CA LYS A 160 -26.44 23.92 -8.97
C LYS A 160 -26.80 25.14 -8.12
N ALA A 161 -25.87 25.62 -7.29
CA ALA A 161 -26.04 26.83 -6.50
C ALA A 161 -26.04 28.10 -7.38
N GLU A 162 -25.11 28.21 -8.34
CA GLU A 162 -25.04 29.36 -9.26
C GLU A 162 -26.23 29.44 -10.23
N LEU A 163 -26.71 28.31 -10.74
CA LEU A 163 -27.89 28.25 -11.60
C LEU A 163 -29.20 28.60 -10.87
N GLY A 164 -29.16 28.87 -9.56
CA GLY A 164 -30.35 29.17 -8.77
C GLY A 164 -31.31 27.97 -8.68
N ILE A 165 -30.87 26.76 -9.05
CA ILE A 165 -31.58 25.49 -8.81
C ILE A 165 -31.33 25.06 -7.35
N GLY A 166 -31.32 26.03 -6.44
CA GLY A 166 -31.36 25.78 -5.02
C GLY A 166 -32.69 25.11 -4.70
N ASP A 167 -32.61 23.85 -4.31
CA ASP A 167 -33.54 23.22 -3.37
C ASP A 167 -35.04 23.45 -3.65
N LYS A 168 -35.48 23.41 -4.92
CA LYS A 168 -36.92 23.39 -5.26
C LYS A 168 -37.67 22.34 -4.45
N LYS A 169 -37.04 21.19 -4.21
CA LYS A 169 -37.54 20.12 -3.33
C LYS A 169 -37.81 20.62 -1.90
N ASN A 170 -36.85 21.29 -1.28
CA ASN A 170 -37.04 21.83 0.08
C ASN A 170 -38.03 23.00 0.11
N SER A 171 -38.05 23.85 -0.93
CA SER A 171 -39.06 24.91 -1.05
C SER A 171 -40.49 24.37 -1.19
N ASP A 172 -40.68 23.35 -2.04
CA ASP A 172 -41.98 22.72 -2.25
C ASP A 172 -42.43 21.92 -1.01
N LEU A 173 -41.50 21.25 -0.33
CA LEU A 173 -41.76 20.53 0.92
C LEU A 173 -42.21 21.49 2.04
N GLU A 174 -41.52 22.62 2.25
CA GLU A 174 -41.91 23.61 3.25
C GLU A 174 -43.28 24.26 2.94
N LYS A 175 -43.59 24.51 1.66
CA LYS A 175 -44.92 25.00 1.24
C LYS A 175 -46.03 23.98 1.50
N LEU A 176 -45.80 22.69 1.24
CA LEU A 176 -46.78 21.64 1.51
C LEU A 176 -46.99 21.47 3.02
N LYS A 177 -45.90 21.46 3.81
CA LYS A 177 -45.95 21.32 5.26
C LYS A 177 -46.71 22.46 5.94
N THR A 178 -46.54 23.70 5.47
CA THR A 178 -47.28 24.86 6.00
C THR A 178 -48.77 24.79 5.66
N LYS A 179 -49.14 24.44 4.43
CA LYS A 179 -50.54 24.24 4.03
C LYS A 179 -51.22 23.11 4.81
N LEU A 180 -50.56 21.97 4.97
CA LEU A 180 -51.12 20.81 5.68
C LEU A 180 -51.31 21.08 7.18
N LYS A 181 -50.39 21.83 7.82
CA LYS A 181 -50.57 22.28 9.20
C LYS A 181 -51.77 23.22 9.37
N ALA A 182 -52.04 24.09 8.40
CA ALA A 182 -53.16 25.03 8.45
C ALA A 182 -54.55 24.36 8.41
N LEU A 183 -54.63 23.11 7.95
CA LEU A 183 -55.87 22.33 7.88
C LEU A 183 -56.28 21.71 9.23
N GLU A 184 -55.38 21.66 10.21
CA GLU A 184 -55.61 21.11 11.56
C GLU A 184 -56.29 19.72 11.54
N LEU A 185 -55.82 18.83 10.66
CA LEU A 185 -56.32 17.46 10.53
C LEU A 185 -56.14 16.68 11.85
N LYS A 186 -57.11 15.83 12.21
CA LYS A 186 -57.08 14.99 13.43
C LYS A 186 -57.45 13.55 13.10
N GLY A 187 -56.83 12.60 13.80
CA GLY A 187 -57.10 11.16 13.66
C GLY A 187 -56.39 10.53 12.46
N GLU A 188 -57.03 9.54 11.84
CA GLU A 188 -56.50 8.75 10.72
C GLU A 188 -55.95 9.59 9.53
N PRO A 189 -56.57 10.72 9.11
CA PRO A 189 -56.05 11.53 8.01
C PRO A 189 -54.69 12.18 8.30
N LEU A 190 -54.39 12.50 9.57
CA LEU A 190 -53.12 13.11 9.94
C LEU A 190 -51.97 12.10 9.81
N GLU A 191 -52.17 10.87 10.27
CA GLU A 191 -51.15 9.81 10.19
C GLU A 191 -50.80 9.45 8.73
N VAL A 192 -51.80 9.41 7.85
CA VAL A 192 -51.59 9.13 6.41
C VAL A 192 -50.81 10.26 5.75
N VAL A 193 -51.16 11.51 6.04
CA VAL A 193 -50.46 12.68 5.51
C VAL A 193 -49.02 12.74 6.00
N GLU A 194 -48.76 12.49 7.29
CA GLU A 194 -47.39 12.49 7.84
C GLU A 194 -46.52 11.41 7.19
N LYS A 195 -47.05 10.18 7.01
CA LYS A 195 -46.34 9.10 6.31
C LYS A 195 -45.99 9.47 4.86
N GLU A 196 -46.95 10.02 4.11
CA GLU A 196 -46.70 10.42 2.72
C GLU A 196 -45.78 11.64 2.62
N LEU A 197 -45.77 12.54 3.62
CA LEU A 197 -44.86 13.68 3.67
C LEU A 197 -43.42 13.26 4.00
N GLU A 198 -43.23 12.28 4.89
CA GLU A 198 -41.93 11.65 5.12
C GLU A 198 -41.43 10.96 3.85
N LYS A 199 -42.30 10.20 3.17
CA LYS A 199 -41.97 9.57 1.89
C LYS A 199 -41.57 10.59 0.83
N PHE A 200 -42.30 11.70 0.71
CA PHE A 200 -41.98 12.81 -0.19
C PHE A 200 -40.61 13.44 0.09
N SER A 201 -40.21 13.54 1.36
CA SER A 201 -38.90 14.08 1.76
C SER A 201 -37.72 13.22 1.30
N LEU A 202 -37.92 11.91 1.17
CA LEU A 202 -36.89 10.95 0.79
C LEU A 202 -36.78 10.74 -0.73
N LEU A 203 -37.87 10.98 -1.48
CA LEU A 203 -37.91 10.76 -2.93
C LEU A 203 -37.06 11.76 -3.72
N GLU A 204 -36.32 11.29 -4.72
CA GLU A 204 -35.63 12.18 -5.67
C GLU A 204 -36.63 12.85 -6.61
N THR A 205 -36.37 14.12 -6.99
CA THR A 205 -37.25 14.90 -7.88
C THR A 205 -37.40 14.32 -9.29
N SER A 206 -36.53 13.39 -9.67
CA SER A 206 -36.53 12.65 -10.95
C SER A 206 -37.41 11.38 -10.91
N SER A 207 -37.86 10.94 -9.73
CA SER A 207 -38.65 9.71 -9.59
C SER A 207 -40.08 9.92 -10.08
N ALA A 208 -40.64 8.95 -10.80
CA ALA A 208 -42.05 8.95 -11.20
C ALA A 208 -42.99 9.00 -9.98
N GLU A 209 -42.57 8.43 -8.84
CA GLU A 209 -43.32 8.48 -7.59
C GLU A 209 -43.37 9.87 -6.96
N TYR A 210 -42.38 10.73 -7.23
CA TYR A 210 -42.32 12.09 -6.67
C TYR A 210 -43.52 12.93 -7.13
N ILE A 211 -43.89 12.83 -8.41
CA ILE A 211 -45.04 13.55 -8.97
C ILE A 211 -46.35 13.01 -8.41
N VAL A 212 -46.46 11.68 -8.25
CA VAL A 212 -47.68 11.04 -7.72
C VAL A 212 -47.94 11.43 -6.28
N VAL A 213 -46.92 11.33 -5.41
CA VAL A 213 -47.04 11.70 -3.99
C VAL A 213 -47.28 13.20 -3.85
N ARG A 214 -46.62 14.03 -4.65
CA ARG A 214 -46.86 15.48 -4.68
C ARG A 214 -48.32 15.81 -5.01
N ASN A 215 -48.84 15.25 -6.10
CA ASN A 215 -50.21 15.51 -6.53
C ASN A 215 -51.23 15.03 -5.48
N TYR A 216 -50.94 13.92 -4.81
CA TYR A 216 -51.77 13.42 -3.72
C TYR A 216 -51.80 14.38 -2.53
N LEU A 217 -50.63 14.86 -2.07
CA LEU A 217 -50.53 15.84 -0.99
C LEU A 217 -51.17 17.18 -1.37
N GLU A 218 -51.01 17.64 -2.62
CA GLU A 218 -51.67 18.85 -3.13
C GLU A 218 -53.20 18.69 -3.14
N LEU A 219 -53.73 17.56 -3.61
CA LEU A 219 -55.16 17.28 -3.62
C LEU A 219 -55.76 17.24 -2.21
N ILE A 220 -55.03 16.68 -1.23
CA ILE A 220 -55.43 16.74 0.18
C ILE A 220 -55.52 18.20 0.66
N THR A 221 -54.62 19.08 0.23
CA THR A 221 -54.68 20.48 0.63
C THR A 221 -55.83 21.28 0.01
N GLU A 222 -56.35 20.83 -1.13
CA GLU A 222 -57.44 21.49 -1.86
C GLU A 222 -58.84 21.01 -1.44
N LEU A 223 -58.92 19.88 -0.72
CA LEU A 223 -60.20 19.35 -0.23
C LEU A 223 -60.82 20.25 0.86
N PRO A 224 -62.14 20.48 0.84
CA PRO A 224 -62.83 21.32 1.82
C PRO A 224 -63.07 20.55 3.13
N TRP A 225 -62.02 20.37 3.94
CA TRP A 225 -62.09 19.64 5.22
C TRP A 225 -63.01 20.30 6.27
N ARG A 226 -63.27 21.61 6.15
CA ARG A 226 -64.05 22.40 7.12
C ARG A 226 -65.46 22.77 6.64
N ASP A 227 -65.70 22.83 5.33
CA ASP A 227 -67.00 23.24 4.77
C ASP A 227 -67.69 22.03 4.13
N LEU A 228 -68.50 21.33 4.93
CA LEU A 228 -69.54 20.45 4.39
C LEU A 228 -70.64 21.33 3.80
N LYS A 229 -70.56 21.62 2.50
CA LYS A 229 -71.75 22.10 1.77
C LYS A 229 -72.79 20.99 1.81
N LYS A 230 -73.88 21.24 2.53
CA LYS A 230 -75.15 20.49 2.46
C LYS A 230 -75.68 20.46 1.03
#